data_AF-A0A835KU51-F1
#
_entry.id   AF-A0A835KU51-F1
#
_cell.length_a   1.000
_cell.length_b   1.000
_cell.length_c   1.000
_cell.angle_alpha   90.00
_cell.angle_beta   90.00
_cell.angle_gamma   90.00
#
_symmetry.space_group_name_H-M   'P 1'
#
loop_
_entity.id
_entity.type
_entity.pdbx_description
1 polymer ?
#
loop_
_entity_poly.entity_id
_entity_poly.type
_entity_poly.pdbx_seq_one_letter_code
_entity_poly.pdbx_strand_id
1 'polypeptide(L)'
;MNEPVTIEAELKVKGAVKSKDKYFILEAKTVPLNWGVGDVEFIGTRGSRLKISLGELHNCVEATLFFRVIGGTWPAGLQGHFAASTAESPIKKVSLIAFGGGDGESIRGDGNMTHLRHVVSVEESGELIVSVQAWRDGQALVDQEVRFKAKLSGRSFGSLRA
;
A
#
# COMPACT_ATOMS: atom_id res chain seq x y z
N MET A 1 -8.44 29.01 -8.91
CA MET A 1 -8.27 28.14 -10.09
C MET A 1 -7.19 27.14 -9.68
N ASN A 2 -7.52 25.86 -9.54
CA ASN A 2 -6.53 24.88 -9.13
C ASN A 2 -5.59 24.65 -10.32
N GLU A 3 -4.29 24.85 -10.10
CA GLU A 3 -3.29 24.53 -11.12
C GLU A 3 -3.33 23.02 -11.40
N PRO A 4 -3.26 22.59 -12.67
CA PRO A 4 -3.27 21.18 -12.98
C PRO A 4 -1.99 20.50 -12.46
N VAL A 5 -2.11 19.27 -11.98
CA VAL A 5 -0.97 18.49 -11.47
C VAL A 5 -0.55 17.47 -12.52
N THR A 6 0.74 17.37 -12.79
CA THR A 6 1.30 16.32 -13.64
C THR A 6 1.73 15.14 -12.78
N ILE A 7 1.20 13.96 -13.07
CA ILE A 7 1.57 12.70 -12.42
C ILE A 7 2.42 11.89 -13.39
N GLU A 8 3.60 11.49 -12.95
CA GLU A 8 4.42 10.48 -13.62
C GLU A 8 4.09 9.10 -13.06
N ALA A 9 3.92 8.12 -13.95
CA ALA A 9 3.67 6.74 -13.59
C ALA A 9 4.67 5.80 -14.28
N GLU A 10 5.25 4.93 -13.47
CA GLU A 10 6.20 3.90 -13.88
C GLU A 10 5.65 2.52 -13.51
N LEU A 11 5.46 1.66 -14.52
CA LEU A 11 5.18 0.24 -14.32
C LEU A 11 6.36 -0.58 -14.83
N LYS A 12 7.05 -1.22 -13.89
CA LYS A 12 8.27 -1.98 -14.13
C LYS A 12 8.10 -3.42 -13.68
N VAL A 13 8.49 -4.36 -14.53
CA VAL A 13 8.60 -5.78 -14.17
C VAL A 13 10.07 -6.11 -13.95
N LYS A 14 10.37 -6.65 -12.77
CA LYS A 14 11.71 -7.12 -12.42
C LYS A 14 12.10 -8.32 -13.29
N GLY A 15 13.30 -8.29 -13.84
CA GLY A 15 13.93 -9.45 -14.48
C GLY A 15 14.75 -10.26 -13.48
N ALA A 16 15.38 -11.34 -13.94
CA ALA A 16 16.30 -12.14 -13.11
C ALA A 16 17.51 -11.32 -12.58
N VAL A 17 17.86 -10.25 -13.31
CA VAL A 17 18.87 -9.25 -12.92
C VAL A 17 18.35 -7.87 -13.30
N LYS A 18 18.86 -6.82 -12.63
CA LYS A 18 18.42 -5.43 -12.84
C LYS A 18 18.49 -4.98 -14.30
N SER A 19 19.48 -5.43 -15.07
CA SER A 19 19.64 -5.10 -16.50
C SER A 19 18.59 -5.77 -17.41
N LYS A 20 17.88 -6.78 -16.89
CA LYS A 20 16.78 -7.47 -17.59
C LYS A 20 15.41 -6.93 -17.16
N ASP A 21 15.35 -5.94 -16.28
CA ASP A 21 14.12 -5.27 -15.92
C ASP A 21 13.50 -4.60 -17.15
N LYS A 22 12.17 -4.60 -17.23
CA LYS A 22 11.43 -4.02 -18.36
C LYS A 22 10.38 -3.04 -17.87
N TYR A 23 10.39 -1.85 -18.46
CA TYR A 23 9.32 -0.89 -18.32
C TYR A 23 8.19 -1.25 -19.28
N PHE A 24 6.99 -1.36 -18.73
CA PHE A 24 5.76 -1.46 -19.50
C PHE A 24 5.10 -0.10 -19.64
N ILE A 25 5.16 0.74 -18.58
CA ILE A 25 4.68 2.11 -18.56
C ILE A 25 5.79 3.00 -18.01
N LEU A 26 6.04 4.12 -18.69
CA LEU A 26 6.89 5.21 -18.25
C LEU A 26 6.34 6.47 -18.92
N GLU A 27 5.32 7.07 -18.32
CA GLU A 27 4.56 8.18 -18.90
C GLU A 27 4.23 9.21 -17.83
N ALA A 28 4.13 10.48 -18.24
CA ALA A 28 3.60 11.56 -17.42
C ALA A 28 2.32 12.12 -18.04
N LYS A 29 1.30 12.34 -17.22
CA LYS A 29 0.02 12.91 -17.64
C LYS A 29 -0.40 14.04 -16.73
N THR A 30 -0.83 15.14 -17.35
CA THR A 30 -1.46 16.25 -16.64
C THR A 30 -2.88 15.87 -16.28
N VAL A 31 -3.21 16.01 -15.00
CA VAL A 31 -4.51 15.70 -14.45
C VAL A 31 -5.18 17.00 -14.05
N PRO A 32 -6.37 17.29 -14.59
CA PRO A 32 -7.15 18.43 -14.12
C PRO A 32 -7.62 18.15 -12.69
N LEU A 33 -7.38 19.10 -11.78
CA LEU A 33 -7.96 19.09 -10.42
C LEU A 33 -9.35 19.71 -10.44
N ASN A 34 -10.25 19.11 -11.20
CA ASN A 34 -11.68 19.28 -11.00
C ASN A 34 -12.08 18.45 -9.78
N TRP A 35 -12.67 19.09 -8.76
CA TRP A 35 -13.04 18.52 -7.44
C TRP A 35 -14.00 17.32 -7.53
N GLY A 36 -13.52 16.15 -7.96
CA GLY A 36 -14.33 14.96 -8.08
C GLY A 36 -13.49 13.69 -8.19
N VAL A 37 -14.16 12.56 -7.92
CA VAL A 37 -13.61 11.22 -8.15
C VAL A 37 -13.31 11.07 -9.64
N GLY A 38 -12.08 10.71 -9.96
CA GLY A 38 -11.62 10.59 -11.34
C GLY A 38 -10.61 9.47 -11.47
N ASP A 39 -10.53 8.87 -12.64
CA ASP A 39 -9.54 7.84 -12.92
C ASP A 39 -8.59 8.34 -14.00
N VAL A 40 -7.29 8.23 -13.74
CA VAL A 40 -6.24 8.52 -14.71
C VAL A 40 -5.72 7.20 -15.24
N GLU A 41 -5.87 6.99 -16.54
CA GLU A 41 -5.39 5.77 -17.19
C GLU A 41 -4.10 6.04 -17.98
N PHE A 42 -3.09 5.23 -17.74
CA PHE A 42 -1.82 5.18 -18.47
C PHE A 42 -1.81 3.92 -19.33
N ILE A 43 -1.44 4.07 -20.60
CA ILE A 43 -1.43 2.95 -21.56
C ILE A 43 0.00 2.76 -22.01
N GLY A 44 0.58 1.65 -21.59
CA GLY A 44 1.95 1.29 -21.89
C GLY A 44 2.12 0.50 -23.16
N THR A 45 3.36 0.03 -23.34
CA THR A 45 3.69 -0.89 -24.42
C THR A 45 2.94 -2.22 -24.26
N ARG A 46 2.67 -2.90 -25.39
CA ARG A 46 2.02 -4.22 -25.43
C ARG A 46 0.65 -4.28 -24.74
N GLY A 47 -0.08 -3.16 -24.70
CA GLY A 47 -1.44 -3.11 -24.15
C GLY A 47 -1.49 -3.15 -22.61
N SER A 48 -0.37 -2.91 -21.92
CA SER A 48 -0.38 -2.72 -20.47
C SER A 48 -1.19 -1.47 -20.10
N ARG A 49 -1.99 -1.57 -19.04
CA ARG A 49 -2.84 -0.48 -18.56
C ARG A 49 -2.61 -0.30 -17.07
N LEU A 50 -2.37 0.93 -16.64
CA LEU A 50 -2.33 1.32 -15.23
C LEU A 50 -3.39 2.38 -15.01
N LYS A 51 -4.29 2.10 -14.07
CA LYS A 51 -5.37 3.01 -13.71
C LYS A 51 -5.12 3.53 -12.30
N ILE A 52 -5.01 4.83 -12.16
CA ILE A 52 -4.88 5.52 -10.87
C ILE A 52 -6.23 6.16 -10.57
N SER A 53 -6.91 5.65 -9.54
CA SER A 53 -8.12 6.29 -9.02
C SER A 53 -7.74 7.42 -8.09
N LEU A 54 -8.23 8.61 -8.39
CA LEU A 54 -8.16 9.79 -7.55
C LEU A 54 -9.47 9.91 -6.79
N GLY A 55 -9.37 10.01 -5.47
CA GLY A 55 -10.49 10.25 -4.58
C GLY A 55 -10.19 11.48 -3.74
N GLU A 56 -11.22 12.29 -3.51
CA GLU A 56 -11.15 13.32 -2.49
C GLU A 56 -11.48 12.69 -1.15
N LEU A 57 -10.70 13.05 -0.13
CA LEU A 57 -11.00 12.72 1.25
C LEU A 57 -11.21 14.06 1.99
N HIS A 58 -12.43 14.29 2.48
CA HIS A 58 -12.74 15.53 3.20
C HIS A 58 -12.36 15.40 4.68
N ASN A 59 -11.84 16.48 5.28
CA ASN A 59 -11.52 16.56 6.71
C ASN A 59 -10.70 15.36 7.20
N CYS A 60 -9.43 15.25 6.77
CA CYS A 60 -8.58 14.10 7.06
C CYS A 60 -7.63 14.31 8.22
N VAL A 61 -7.27 13.21 8.87
CA VAL A 61 -6.14 13.12 9.79
C VAL A 61 -5.03 12.24 9.21
N GLU A 62 -3.79 12.61 9.52
CA GLU A 62 -2.62 11.80 9.19
C GLU A 62 -2.49 10.65 10.20
N ALA A 63 -2.49 9.41 9.71
CA ALA A 63 -2.17 8.24 10.51
C ALA A 63 -0.75 7.74 10.17
N THR A 64 0.12 7.73 11.18
CA THR A 64 1.44 7.09 11.09
C THR A 64 1.36 5.65 11.60
N LEU A 65 1.72 4.68 10.75
CA LEU A 65 1.68 3.25 11.03
C LEU A 65 3.09 2.69 11.29
N PHE A 66 3.18 1.82 12.31
CA PHE A 66 4.37 1.09 12.71
C PHE A 66 4.02 -0.38 12.93
N PHE A 67 4.74 -1.29 12.28
CA PHE A 67 4.53 -2.74 12.37
C PHE A 67 5.68 -3.40 13.11
N ARG A 68 5.38 -4.37 13.98
CA ARG A 68 6.41 -5.05 14.76
C ARG A 68 6.03 -6.50 15.00
N VAL A 69 6.99 -7.41 14.88
CA VAL A 69 6.85 -8.77 15.40
C VAL A 69 7.14 -8.71 16.91
N ILE A 70 6.12 -8.92 17.72
CA ILE A 70 6.21 -8.83 19.19
C ILE A 70 6.46 -10.19 19.87
N GLY A 71 6.49 -11.28 19.11
CA GLY A 71 6.81 -12.62 19.60
C GLY A 71 7.14 -13.58 18.45
N GLY A 72 8.13 -14.46 18.68
CA GLY A 72 8.64 -15.39 17.67
C GLY A 72 9.39 -14.70 16.53
N THR A 73 9.61 -15.43 15.44
CA THR A 73 10.23 -14.94 14.21
C THR A 73 9.27 -15.10 13.04
N TRP A 74 9.37 -14.22 12.04
CA TRP A 74 8.60 -14.39 10.81
C TRP A 74 8.97 -15.73 10.12
N PRO A 75 8.00 -16.58 9.72
CA PRO A 75 8.30 -17.88 9.16
C PRO A 75 9.06 -17.78 7.83
N ALA A 76 10.13 -18.57 7.69
CA ALA A 76 10.83 -18.69 6.42
C ALA A 76 9.87 -19.18 5.31
N GLY A 77 10.00 -18.58 4.12
CA GLY A 77 9.18 -18.91 2.95
C GLY A 77 7.71 -18.45 3.03
N LEU A 78 7.29 -17.79 4.10
CA LEU A 78 5.97 -17.15 4.16
C LEU A 78 6.06 -15.74 3.57
N GLN A 79 5.46 -15.55 2.41
CA GLN A 79 5.37 -14.26 1.74
C GLN A 79 4.10 -13.54 2.17
N GLY A 80 4.09 -12.22 2.11
CA GLY A 80 2.87 -11.47 2.38
C GLY A 80 3.02 -9.97 2.20
N HIS A 81 1.96 -9.24 2.53
CA HIS A 81 1.99 -7.79 2.56
C HIS A 81 0.99 -7.23 3.58
N PHE A 82 1.31 -6.04 4.08
CA PHE A 82 0.35 -5.16 4.76
C PHE A 82 -0.20 -4.15 3.77
N ALA A 83 -1.50 -3.87 3.87
CA ALA A 83 -2.17 -2.83 3.11
C ALA A 83 -3.11 -2.03 4.02
N ALA A 84 -3.45 -0.82 3.58
CA ALA A 84 -4.44 0.02 4.25
C ALA A 84 -5.53 0.48 3.27
N SER A 85 -6.74 0.68 3.78
CA SER A 85 -7.84 1.33 3.08
C SER A 85 -8.69 2.13 4.06
N THR A 86 -9.50 3.07 3.55
CA THR A 86 -10.53 3.72 4.36
C THR A 86 -11.80 2.87 4.35
N ALA A 87 -12.62 2.99 5.39
CA ALA A 87 -13.90 2.28 5.45
C ALA A 87 -14.90 2.71 4.36
N GLU A 88 -14.74 3.90 3.78
CA GLU A 88 -15.54 4.34 2.64
C GLU A 88 -15.17 3.60 1.34
N SER A 89 -13.91 3.19 1.21
CA SER A 89 -13.40 2.47 0.04
C SER A 89 -12.57 1.24 0.43
N PRO A 90 -13.17 0.21 1.08
CA PRO A 90 -12.43 -0.91 1.66
C PRO A 90 -11.72 -1.77 0.60
N ILE A 91 -12.19 -1.73 -0.64
CA ILE A 91 -11.62 -2.44 -1.80
C ILE A 91 -10.38 -1.72 -2.35
N LYS A 92 -10.28 -0.40 -2.17
CA LYS A 92 -9.15 0.40 -2.67
C LYS A 92 -8.01 0.38 -1.66
N LYS A 93 -7.26 -0.72 -1.66
CA LYS A 93 -6.14 -0.95 -0.75
C LYS A 93 -4.84 -0.35 -1.29
N VAL A 94 -4.15 0.41 -0.46
CA VAL A 94 -2.77 0.86 -0.70
C VAL A 94 -1.82 -0.12 -0.03
N SER A 95 -0.91 -0.71 -0.80
CA SER A 95 0.14 -1.56 -0.25
C SER A 95 1.10 -0.71 0.57
N LEU A 96 1.32 -1.10 1.82
CA LEU A 96 2.23 -0.41 2.73
C LEU A 96 3.62 -1.03 2.62
N ILE A 97 3.69 -2.34 2.83
CA ILE A 97 4.95 -3.08 2.82
C ILE A 97 4.69 -4.55 2.46
N ALA A 98 5.52 -5.08 1.56
CA ALA A 98 5.57 -6.50 1.24
C ALA A 98 6.72 -7.17 2.00
N PHE A 99 6.55 -8.43 2.40
CA PHE A 99 7.52 -9.19 3.18
C PHE A 99 7.65 -10.65 2.75
N GLY A 100 8.76 -11.27 3.14
CA GLY A 100 9.03 -12.70 2.88
C GLY A 100 9.36 -13.07 1.43
N GLY A 101 9.42 -12.10 0.51
CA GLY A 101 9.98 -12.29 -0.83
C GLY A 101 11.51 -12.43 -0.79
N GLY A 102 12.08 -13.15 -1.76
CA GLY A 102 13.53 -13.46 -1.84
C GLY A 102 14.47 -12.25 -1.85
N ASP A 103 13.90 -11.05 -1.96
CA ASP A 103 14.54 -9.75 -1.86
C ASP A 103 15.08 -9.48 -0.44
N GLY A 104 14.66 -10.23 0.59
CA GLY A 104 15.29 -10.28 1.93
C GLY A 104 15.30 -8.97 2.75
N GLU A 105 14.85 -7.86 2.16
CA GLU A 105 15.07 -6.53 2.68
C GLU A 105 13.99 -6.06 3.64
N SER A 106 12.84 -6.72 3.72
CA SER A 106 11.68 -6.21 4.46
C SER A 106 11.65 -6.63 5.93
N ILE A 107 12.31 -7.73 6.30
CA ILE A 107 12.38 -8.24 7.68
C ILE A 107 13.85 -8.32 8.11
N ARG A 108 14.18 -7.63 9.18
CA ARG A 108 15.48 -7.63 9.86
C ARG A 108 15.71 -8.96 10.59
N GLY A 109 16.97 -9.26 10.90
CA GLY A 109 17.36 -10.45 11.66
C GLY A 109 16.78 -10.52 13.09
N ASP A 110 16.28 -9.42 13.65
CA ASP A 110 15.57 -9.36 14.93
C ASP A 110 14.05 -9.65 14.79
N GLY A 111 13.58 -9.96 13.58
CA GLY A 111 12.17 -10.19 13.28
C GLY A 111 11.36 -8.93 13.00
N ASN A 112 11.93 -7.73 13.19
CA ASN A 112 11.23 -6.47 12.90
C ASN A 112 11.31 -6.11 11.41
N MET A 113 10.40 -5.27 10.92
CA MET A 113 10.47 -4.86 9.51
C MET A 113 11.45 -3.67 9.33
N THR A 114 12.14 -3.60 8.19
CA THR A 114 13.25 -2.66 7.98
C THR A 114 12.86 -1.19 7.85
N HIS A 115 11.63 -0.90 7.41
CA HIS A 115 11.13 0.45 7.13
C HIS A 115 9.71 0.57 7.68
N LEU A 116 9.51 1.36 8.74
CA LEU A 116 8.28 1.30 9.55
C LEU A 116 7.71 2.68 9.89
N ARG A 117 7.66 3.55 8.90
CA ARG A 117 6.80 4.73 8.98
C ARG A 117 6.04 4.84 7.69
N HIS A 118 4.82 4.32 7.69
CA HIS A 118 3.87 4.61 6.61
C HIS A 118 2.95 5.72 7.08
N VAL A 119 2.70 6.66 6.18
CA VAL A 119 1.81 7.77 6.41
C VAL A 119 0.62 7.59 5.48
N VAL A 120 -0.57 7.48 6.05
CA VAL A 120 -1.83 7.38 5.31
C VAL A 120 -2.81 8.43 5.81
N SER A 121 -3.71 8.88 4.93
CA SER A 121 -4.80 9.78 5.30
C SER A 121 -6.08 8.98 5.51
N VAL A 122 -6.86 9.38 6.50
CA VAL A 122 -8.20 8.83 6.80
C VAL A 122 -9.12 9.98 7.18
N GLU A 123 -10.37 9.90 6.78
CA GLU A 123 -11.42 10.86 7.12
C GLU A 123 -11.56 10.91 8.65
N GLU A 124 -11.71 12.10 9.23
CA GLU A 124 -11.74 12.32 10.68
C GLU A 124 -12.88 11.53 11.37
N SER A 125 -14.02 11.39 10.71
CA SER A 125 -15.16 10.59 11.17
C SER A 125 -15.07 9.12 10.77
N GLY A 126 -14.05 8.74 10.00
CA GLY A 126 -13.91 7.43 9.38
C GLY A 126 -13.10 6.42 10.19
N GLU A 127 -12.87 5.27 9.56
CA GLU A 127 -12.02 4.22 10.08
C GLU A 127 -10.94 3.86 9.07
N LEU A 128 -9.72 3.69 9.58
CA LEU A 128 -8.60 3.11 8.86
C LEU A 128 -8.64 1.60 9.02
N ILE A 129 -8.76 0.89 7.90
CA ILE A 129 -8.67 -0.56 7.85
C ILE A 129 -7.25 -0.94 7.48
N VAL A 130 -6.60 -1.73 8.31
CA VAL A 130 -5.28 -2.30 8.04
C VAL A 130 -5.43 -3.79 7.87
N SER A 131 -5.05 -4.31 6.70
CA SER A 131 -5.12 -5.74 6.39
C SER A 131 -3.75 -6.36 6.20
N VAL A 132 -3.62 -7.63 6.57
CA VAL A 132 -2.48 -8.49 6.28
C VAL A 132 -2.94 -9.67 5.45
N GLN A 133 -2.18 -9.95 4.39
CA GLN A 133 -2.30 -11.18 3.63
C GLN A 133 -0.97 -11.89 3.59
N ALA A 134 -0.96 -13.19 3.84
CA ALA A 134 0.23 -14.01 3.74
C ALA A 134 -0.07 -15.35 3.07
N TRP A 135 0.88 -15.83 2.27
CA TRP A 135 0.78 -17.03 1.47
C TRP A 135 2.10 -17.79 1.42
N ARG A 136 2.00 -19.09 1.15
CA ARG A 136 3.13 -19.98 0.88
C ARG A 136 2.78 -20.85 -0.32
N ASP A 137 3.71 -20.98 -1.26
CA ASP A 137 3.53 -21.82 -2.45
C ASP A 137 2.21 -21.56 -3.21
N GLY A 138 1.80 -20.28 -3.24
CA GLY A 138 0.56 -19.83 -3.88
C GLY A 138 -0.72 -20.05 -3.05
N GLN A 139 -0.64 -20.70 -1.89
CA GLN A 139 -1.77 -20.90 -0.99
C GLN A 139 -1.84 -19.77 0.06
N ALA A 140 -2.97 -19.07 0.12
CA ALA A 140 -3.23 -18.11 1.18
C ALA A 140 -3.36 -18.81 2.54
N LEU A 141 -2.59 -18.34 3.52
CA LEU A 141 -2.55 -18.87 4.89
C LEU A 141 -3.09 -17.86 5.90
N VAL A 142 -2.97 -16.56 5.61
CA VAL A 142 -3.46 -15.47 6.46
C VAL A 142 -4.20 -14.47 5.59
N ASP A 143 -5.40 -14.10 6.01
CA ASP A 143 -6.16 -12.96 5.49
C ASP A 143 -6.94 -12.35 6.66
N GLN A 144 -6.42 -11.25 7.20
CA GLN A 144 -7.01 -10.59 8.38
C GLN A 144 -6.99 -9.09 8.23
N GLU A 145 -7.91 -8.43 8.93
CA GLU A 145 -7.97 -6.98 9.04
C GLU A 145 -8.22 -6.53 10.49
N VAL A 146 -7.78 -5.30 10.77
CA VAL A 146 -8.09 -4.57 12.00
C VAL A 146 -8.53 -3.16 11.62
N ARG A 147 -9.48 -2.63 12.38
CA ARG A 147 -10.06 -1.30 12.13
C ARG A 147 -9.69 -0.35 13.25
N PHE A 148 -9.32 0.87 12.87
CA PHE A 148 -8.99 1.94 13.79
C PHE A 148 -9.85 3.15 13.48
N LYS A 149 -10.63 3.60 14.46
CA LYS A 149 -11.26 4.93 14.36
C LYS A 149 -10.20 6.01 14.24
N ALA A 150 -10.41 6.92 13.31
CA ALA A 150 -9.58 8.10 13.17
C ALA A 150 -9.55 8.91 14.48
N LYS A 151 -8.40 9.52 14.75
CA LYS A 151 -8.20 10.35 15.94
C LYS A 151 -7.42 11.59 15.55
N LEU A 152 -7.88 12.76 16.01
CA LEU A 152 -7.15 14.03 15.90
C LEU A 152 -5.84 14.04 16.70
N SER A 153 -5.77 13.26 17.78
CA SER A 153 -4.56 13.15 18.61
C SER A 153 -4.46 11.80 19.32
N GLY A 154 -3.25 11.46 19.74
CA GLY A 154 -2.95 10.23 20.47
C GLY A 154 -2.59 9.04 19.57
N ARG A 155 -2.70 7.83 20.12
CA ARG A 155 -2.30 6.59 19.44
C ARG A 155 -3.43 5.56 19.50
N SER A 156 -3.52 4.76 18.45
CA SER A 156 -4.31 3.52 18.41
C SER A 156 -3.35 2.34 18.35
N PHE A 157 -3.75 1.21 18.94
CA PHE A 157 -2.98 -0.03 18.90
C PHE A 157 -3.94 -1.18 18.58
N GLY A 158 -3.44 -2.16 17.84
CA GLY A 158 -4.18 -3.36 17.46
C GLY A 158 -3.20 -4.48 17.18
N SER A 159 -3.70 -5.71 17.19
CA SER A 159 -2.93 -6.90 16.88
C SER A 159 -3.65 -7.69 15.80
N LEU A 160 -2.92 -8.03 14.75
CA LEU A 160 -3.33 -9.05 13.79
C LEU A 160 -2.70 -10.37 14.25
N ARG A 161 -3.49 -11.44 14.35
CA ARG A 161 -2.97 -12.76 14.70
C ARG A 161 -2.75 -13.52 13.40
N ALA A 162 -1.72 -14.33 13.26
CA ALA A 162 -1.58 -15.24 12.12
C ALA A 162 -1.89 -16.65 12.59
#